data_AF-A0AAU4SYU2-F1
#
_entry.id   AF-A0AAU4SYU2-F1
#
_cell.length_a   1.000
_cell.length_b   1.000
_cell.length_c   1.000
_cell.angle_alpha   90.00
_cell.angle_beta   90.00
_cell.angle_gamma   90.00
#
_symmetry.space_group_name_H-M   'P 1'
#
loop_
_entity.id
_entity.type
_entity.pdbx_description
1 polymer ?
#
loop_
_entity_poly.entity_id
_entity_poly.type
_entity_poly.pdbx_seq_one_letter_code
_entity_poly.pdbx_strand_id
1 'polypeptide(L)' 'MPSIVIRDVPDDILATLKKRAAKEGKSLQAYILELLTREATTPTNTELAERMRHTAGVDLTDTDVPGERRH' A
#
# COMPACT_ATOMS: atom_id res chain seq x y z
N MET A 1 15.92 3.07 -8.94
CA MET A 1 14.89 2.24 -8.26
C MET A 1 15.37 1.95 -6.85
N PRO A 2 14.56 2.23 -5.81
CA PRO A 2 14.91 1.87 -4.44
C PRO A 2 14.93 0.34 -4.27
N SER A 3 15.88 -0.17 -3.49
CA SER A 3 15.99 -1.59 -3.14
C SER A 3 15.95 -1.76 -1.63
N ILE A 4 15.25 -2.82 -1.17
CA ILE A 4 15.10 -3.14 0.24
C ILE A 4 15.72 -4.52 0.47
N VAL A 5 16.56 -4.63 1.50
CA VAL A 5 17.18 -5.90 1.93
C VAL A 5 16.74 -6.17 3.36
N ILE A 6 16.04 -7.29 3.56
CA ILE A 6 15.63 -7.76 4.88
C ILE A 6 16.64 -8.83 5.33
N ARG A 7 17.28 -8.61 6.48
CA ARG A 7 18.27 -9.53 7.06
C ARG A 7 17.65 -10.33 8.20
N ASP A 8 18.31 -11.45 8.54
CA ASP A 8 18.00 -12.28 9.71
C ASP A 8 16.57 -12.84 9.72
N VAL A 9 16.03 -13.15 8.53
CA VAL A 9 14.72 -13.79 8.42
C VAL A 9 14.84 -15.26 8.84
N PRO A 10 14.07 -15.71 9.85
CA PRO A 10 14.07 -17.11 10.25
C PRO A 10 13.70 -18.05 9.09
N ASP A 11 14.36 -19.20 9.02
CA ASP A 11 14.22 -20.14 7.89
C ASP A 11 12.80 -20.68 7.73
N ASP A 12 12.07 -20.85 8.83
CA ASP A 12 10.67 -21.29 8.87
C ASP A 12 9.72 -20.24 8.25
N ILE A 13 9.97 -18.96 8.53
CA ILE A 13 9.25 -17.85 7.92
C ILE A 13 9.56 -17.77 6.42
N LEU A 14 10.83 -17.88 6.05
CA LEU A 14 11.25 -17.88 4.65
C LEU A 14 10.61 -19.04 3.86
N ALA A 15 10.57 -20.24 4.45
CA ALA A 15 9.93 -21.41 3.85
C ALA A 15 8.42 -21.20 3.65
N THR A 16 7.76 -20.59 4.63
CA THR A 16 6.33 -20.27 4.55
C THR A 16 6.03 -19.27 3.44
N LEU A 17 6.82 -18.20 3.33
CA LEU A 17 6.66 -17.18 2.28
C LEU A 17 6.90 -17.77 0.88
N LYS A 18 7.94 -18.61 0.72
CA LYS A 18 8.22 -19.32 -0.55
C LYS A 18 7.06 -20.23 -0.97
N LYS A 19 6.49 -20.99 -0.03
CA LYS A 19 5.33 -21.86 -0.30
C LYS A 19 4.11 -21.06 -0.77
N ARG A 20 3.83 -19.91 -0.13
CA ARG A 20 2.72 -19.03 -0.51
C ARG A 20 2.95 -18.39 -1.89
N ALA A 21 4.15 -17.89 -2.15
CA ALA A 21 4.53 -17.35 -3.45
C ALA A 21 4.37 -18.40 -4.57
N ALA A 22 4.84 -19.64 -4.35
CA ALA A 22 4.69 -20.74 -5.31
C ALA A 22 3.22 -21.11 -5.54
N LYS A 23 2.39 -21.13 -4.49
CA LYS A 23 0.95 -21.36 -4.59
C LYS A 23 0.24 -20.32 -5.47
N GLU A 24 0.74 -19.08 -5.47
CA GLU A 24 0.22 -17.98 -6.30
C GLU A 24 0.93 -17.84 -7.66
N GLY A 25 1.87 -18.72 -7.99
CA GLY A 25 2.64 -18.66 -9.24
C GLY A 25 3.59 -17.46 -9.33
N LYS A 26 3.97 -16.88 -8.20
CA LYS A 26 4.79 -15.66 -8.10
C LYS A 26 6.21 -15.97 -7.65
N SER A 27 7.16 -15.14 -8.08
CA SER A 27 8.47 -15.10 -7.43
C SER A 27 8.34 -14.57 -6.00
N LEU A 28 9.26 -14.94 -5.11
CA LEU A 28 9.25 -14.47 -3.72
C LEU A 28 9.32 -12.93 -3.62
N GLN A 29 10.13 -12.30 -4.48
CA GLN A 29 10.22 -10.83 -4.53
C GLN A 29 8.89 -10.18 -4.93
N ALA A 30 8.21 -10.70 -5.96
CA ALA A 30 6.92 -10.17 -6.38
C ALA A 30 5.86 -10.34 -5.28
N TYR A 31 5.86 -11.51 -4.60
CA TYR A 31 4.95 -11.78 -3.49
C TYR A 31 5.17 -10.83 -2.30
N ILE A 32 6.43 -10.58 -1.91
CA ILE A 32 6.75 -9.66 -0.81
C ILE A 32 6.42 -8.21 -1.19
N LEU A 33 6.71 -7.81 -2.43
CA LEU A 33 6.37 -6.46 -2.91
C LEU A 33 4.86 -6.22 -2.83
N GLU A 34 4.05 -7.19 -3.25
CA GLU A 34 2.60 -7.10 -3.14
C GLU A 34 2.14 -7.05 -1.70
N LEU A 35 2.72 -7.86 -0.82
CA LEU A 35 2.41 -7.83 0.62
C LEU A 35 2.71 -6.44 1.23
N LEU A 36 3.88 -5.87 0.93
CA LEU A 36 4.27 -4.54 1.39
C LEU A 36 3.38 -3.43 0.79
N THR A 37 2.97 -3.59 -0.46
CA THR A 37 2.06 -2.65 -1.13
C THR A 37 0.69 -2.69 -0.49
N ARG A 38 0.17 -3.89 -0.20
CA ARG A 38 -1.11 -4.07 0.52
C ARG A 38 -1.03 -3.46 1.91
N GLU A 39 0.04 -3.68 2.65
CA GLU A 39 0.24 -3.09 3.97
C GLU A 39 0.29 -1.55 3.89
N ALA A 40 1.08 -1.00 2.97
CA ALA A 40 1.22 0.46 2.81
C ALA A 40 -0.04 1.16 2.26
N THR A 41 -0.95 0.41 1.63
CA THR A 41 -2.22 0.94 1.09
C THR A 41 -3.41 0.68 2.01
N THR A 42 -3.26 -0.16 3.02
CA THR A 42 -4.31 -0.45 4.01
C THR A 42 -4.18 0.56 5.15
N PRO A 43 -5.06 1.57 5.25
CA PRO A 43 -5.01 2.52 6.35
C PRO A 43 -5.23 1.76 7.67
N THR A 44 -4.33 1.95 8.63
CA THR A 44 -4.54 1.41 9.98
C THR A 44 -5.70 2.14 10.65
N ASN A 45 -6.41 1.48 11.58
CA ASN A 45 -7.51 2.09 12.33
C ASN A 45 -7.09 3.39 13.05
N THR A 46 -5.80 3.50 13.42
CA THR A 46 -5.19 4.69 14.02
C THR A 46 -5.01 5.82 12.98
N GLU A 47 -4.62 5.49 11.74
CA GLU A 47 -4.52 6.47 10.63
C GLU A 47 -5.89 6.93 10.11
N LEU A 48 -6.94 6.10 10.22
CA LEU A 48 -8.31 6.54 9.92
C LEU A 48 -8.79 7.61 10.93
N ALA A 49 -8.41 7.49 12.20
CA ALA A 49 -8.69 8.49 13.23
C ALA A 49 -7.91 9.79 13.00
N GLU A 50 -6.65 9.72 12.52
CA GLU A 50 -5.88 10.91 12.11
C GLU A 50 -6.37 11.53 10.79
N ARG A 51 -6.86 10.74 9.84
CA ARG A 51 -7.49 11.24 8.60
C ARG A 51 -8.73 12.10 8.87
N MET A 52 -9.51 11.81 9.92
CA MET A 52 -10.62 12.69 10.35
C MET A 52 -10.13 14.03 10.93
N ARG A 53 -8.88 14.10 11.41
CA ARG A 53 -8.21 15.35 11.81
C ARG A 53 -7.50 16.06 10.66
N HIS A 54 -7.13 15.34 9.60
CA HIS A 54 -6.39 15.85 8.44
C HIS A 54 -7.24 16.27 7.23
N THR A 55 -8.57 16.28 7.34
CA THR A 55 -9.46 17.11 6.47
C THR A 55 -9.29 18.62 6.72
N ALA A 56 -8.14 19.06 7.22
CA ALA A 56 -7.65 20.44 7.21
C ALA A 56 -6.38 20.58 6.34
N GLY A 57 -5.93 19.52 5.67
CA GLY A 57 -4.67 19.51 4.92
C GLY A 57 -4.67 18.60 3.69
N VAL A 58 -5.84 18.21 3.17
CA VAL A 58 -5.93 17.80 1.77
C VAL A 58 -6.46 19.01 1.03
N ASP A 59 -5.54 19.74 0.40
CA ASP A 59 -5.82 20.59 -0.75
C ASP A 59 -6.37 19.69 -1.86
N LEU A 60 -7.63 19.29 -1.71
CA LEU A 60 -8.51 19.14 -2.85
C LEU A 60 -9.00 20.55 -3.12
N THR A 61 -8.22 21.24 -3.94
CA THR A 61 -8.65 22.43 -4.65
C THR A 61 -10.07 22.19 -5.17
N ASP A 62 -11.01 23.00 -4.68
CA ASP A 62 -12.33 23.25 -5.28
C ASP A 62 -12.13 23.95 -6.63
N THR A 63 -11.47 23.27 -7.56
CA THR A 63 -11.30 23.72 -8.94
C THR A 63 -11.49 22.58 -9.91
N ASP A 64 -12.53 21.78 -9.68
CA ASP A 64 -13.15 21.03 -10.77
C ASP A 64 -14.67 20.96 -10.55
N VAL A 65 -15.27 22.16 -10.56
CA VAL A 65 -16.64 22.32 -11.02
C VAL A 65 -16.56 22.87 -12.45
N PRO A 66 -16.60 22.02 -13.50
CA PRO A 66 -16.93 22.49 -14.83
C PRO A 66 -18.37 23.02 -14.78
N GLY A 67 -18.49 24.35 -14.68
CA GLY A 67 -19.75 25.07 -14.73
C GLY A 67 -20.56 24.64 -15.96
N GLU A 68 -21.79 24.28 -15.70
CA GLU A 68 -22.73 23.83 -16.69
C GLU A 68 -23.33 25.04 -17.47
N ARG A 69 -23.19 25.00 -18.80
CA ARG A 69 -24.08 25.52 -19.85
C ARG A 69 -24.14 27.03 -20.22
N ARG A 70 -23.93 27.24 -21.54
CA ARG A 70 -24.63 28.13 -22.52
C ARG A 70 -24.44 29.65 -22.45
N HIS A 71 -23.90 30.22 -23.54
CA HIS A 71 -24.65 31.13 -24.42
C HIS A 71 -24.12 31.08 -25.86
#